data_AF-A0A7V8YFL3-F1
#
_entry.id   AF-A0A7V8YFL3-F1
#
_cell.length_a   1.000
_cell.length_b   1.000
_cell.length_c   1.000
_cell.angle_alpha   90.00
_cell.angle_beta   90.00
_cell.angle_gamma   90.00
#
_symmetry.space_group_name_H-M   'P 1'
#
loop_
_entity.id
_entity.type
_entity.pdbx_description
1 polymer ?
#
loop_
_entity_poly.entity_id
_entity_poly.type
_entity_poly.pdbx_seq_one_letter_code
_entity_poly.pdbx_strand_id
1 'polypeptide(L)'
;MARPSDPLLDWLRKKLDEKGMNTARIAEVAGLPRARVRKLLVGAEPMLVDELLAITKALELTPTELAAAGEISDPEPPGLRVAHEEEEPEGPRVDAWGNQPRQLFEVAFALGCDFFFLLDGAQLEGTKLPASVIAQYRGRDLPIKLDAKYHAYNDPKYDDASITLSLSFDALYTCRFPWSAIKQVIFFPVAPEPDEPDEPDAPGPQLRLVT
;
A
#
# COMPACT_ATOMS: atom_id res chain seq x y z
N MET A 1 -30.93 12.50 -0.48
CA MET A 1 -29.90 12.14 0.53
C MET A 1 -28.57 12.15 -0.21
N ALA A 2 -27.64 13.01 0.21
CA ALA A 2 -26.31 13.07 -0.40
C ALA A 2 -25.55 11.77 -0.09
N ARG A 3 -25.05 11.10 -1.12
CA ARG A 3 -24.29 9.87 -0.99
C ARG A 3 -22.81 10.17 -0.80
N PRO A 4 -22.10 9.26 -0.11
CA PRO A 4 -20.66 9.08 -0.05
C PRO A 4 -19.83 9.74 -1.16
N SER A 5 -20.24 9.32 -2.35
CA SER A 5 -19.56 9.44 -3.62
C SER A 5 -19.94 10.67 -4.42
N ASP A 6 -20.97 11.43 -4.02
CA ASP A 6 -21.46 12.58 -4.78
C ASP A 6 -20.38 13.66 -4.98
N PRO A 7 -19.53 13.99 -3.99
CA PRO A 7 -18.44 14.96 -4.17
C PRO A 7 -17.40 14.52 -5.22
N LEU A 8 -17.06 13.23 -5.23
CA LEU A 8 -16.13 12.64 -6.19
C LEU A 8 -16.72 12.62 -7.61
N LEU A 9 -18.01 12.28 -7.74
CA LEU A 9 -18.71 12.27 -9.02
C LEU A 9 -18.88 13.68 -9.59
N ASP A 10 -19.16 14.67 -8.75
CA ASP A 10 -19.24 16.08 -9.17
C ASP A 10 -17.86 16.63 -9.57
N TRP A 11 -16.81 16.23 -8.88
CA TRP A 11 -15.43 16.56 -9.27
C TRP A 11 -15.06 15.93 -10.62
N LEU A 12 -15.39 14.66 -10.85
CA LEU A 12 -15.17 13.98 -12.13
C LEU A 12 -15.94 14.66 -13.27
N ARG A 13 -17.20 15.05 -13.05
CA ARG A 13 -18.01 15.80 -14.03
C ARG A 13 -17.39 17.16 -14.38
N LYS A 14 -16.87 17.90 -13.39
CA LYS A 14 -16.16 19.17 -13.63
C LYS A 14 -14.89 18.97 -14.47
N LYS A 15 -14.10 17.94 -14.17
CA LYS A 15 -12.88 17.62 -14.93
C LYS A 15 -13.17 17.19 -16.37
N LEU A 16 -14.27 16.47 -16.56
CA LEU A 16 -14.85 16.14 -17.87
C LEU A 16 -15.16 17.38 -18.71
N ASP A 17 -15.84 18.36 -18.09
CA ASP A 17 -16.22 19.62 -18.75
C ASP A 17 -14.99 20.50 -19.04
N GLU A 18 -14.03 20.58 -18.11
CA GLU A 18 -12.76 21.30 -18.28
C GLU A 18 -11.93 20.77 -19.47
N LYS A 19 -11.93 19.45 -19.69
CA LYS A 19 -11.25 18.81 -20.84
C LYS A 19 -12.11 18.74 -22.10
N GLY A 20 -13.33 19.27 -22.08
CA GLY A 20 -14.26 19.27 -23.22
C GLY A 20 -14.61 17.87 -23.73
N MET A 21 -14.50 16.85 -22.88
CA MET A 21 -14.72 15.45 -23.26
C MET A 21 -16.18 15.06 -23.01
N ASN A 22 -16.82 14.49 -24.03
CA ASN A 22 -18.16 13.94 -23.86
C ASN A 22 -18.10 12.49 -23.34
N THR A 23 -19.22 12.01 -22.80
CA THR A 23 -19.35 10.65 -22.25
C THR A 23 -19.10 9.53 -23.27
N ALA A 24 -19.22 9.82 -24.57
CA ALA A 24 -18.91 8.85 -25.62
C ALA A 24 -17.40 8.67 -25.79
N ARG A 25 -16.66 9.78 -25.78
CA ARG A 25 -15.21 9.82 -25.97
C ARG A 25 -14.48 9.17 -24.81
N ILE A 26 -14.94 9.38 -23.57
CA ILE A 26 -14.35 8.69 -22.41
C ILE A 26 -14.72 7.22 -22.35
N ALA A 27 -15.91 6.84 -22.79
CA ALA A 27 -16.25 5.42 -22.90
C ALA A 27 -15.32 4.68 -23.88
N GLU A 28 -15.02 5.32 -25.02
CA GLU A 28 -14.10 4.78 -26.02
C GLU A 28 -12.66 4.69 -25.50
N VAL A 29 -12.15 5.75 -24.87
CA VAL A 29 -10.77 5.79 -24.34
C VAL A 29 -10.59 4.89 -23.11
N ALA A 30 -11.61 4.78 -22.25
CA ALA A 30 -11.58 3.93 -21.06
C ALA A 30 -11.91 2.46 -21.35
N GLY A 31 -12.33 2.11 -22.57
CA GLY A 31 -12.73 0.76 -22.93
C GLY A 31 -14.02 0.28 -22.24
N LEU A 32 -14.89 1.21 -21.82
CA LEU A 32 -16.12 0.91 -21.07
C LEU A 32 -17.36 1.12 -21.95
N PRO A 33 -18.46 0.36 -21.75
CA PRO A 33 -19.71 0.62 -22.46
C PRO A 33 -20.27 2.01 -22.16
N ARG A 34 -20.64 2.78 -23.18
CA ARG A 34 -21.16 4.15 -23.03
C ARG A 34 -22.36 4.26 -22.07
N ALA A 35 -23.26 3.28 -22.10
CA ALA A 35 -24.40 3.21 -21.20
C ALA A 35 -23.96 3.06 -19.72
N ARG A 36 -22.88 2.30 -19.48
CA ARG A 36 -22.29 2.11 -18.15
C ARG A 36 -21.68 3.40 -17.65
N VAL A 37 -20.81 4.04 -18.44
CA VAL A 37 -20.16 5.33 -18.07
C VAL A 37 -21.19 6.41 -17.73
N ARG A 38 -22.28 6.51 -18.49
CA ARG A 38 -23.35 7.46 -18.20
C ARG A 38 -24.03 7.18 -16.85
N LYS A 39 -24.35 5.92 -16.56
CA LYS A 39 -25.00 5.53 -15.30
C LYS A 39 -24.08 5.73 -14.09
N LEU A 40 -22.78 5.45 -14.26
CA LEU A 40 -21.75 5.68 -13.24
C LEU A 40 -21.60 7.17 -12.94
N LEU A 41 -21.43 8.00 -13.97
CA LEU A 41 -21.24 9.44 -13.79
C LEU A 41 -22.48 10.12 -13.23
N VAL A 42 -23.69 9.64 -13.50
CA VAL A 42 -24.94 10.15 -12.90
C VAL A 42 -25.13 9.67 -11.45
N GLY A 43 -24.34 8.70 -10.99
CA GLY A 43 -24.49 8.09 -9.66
C GLY A 43 -25.68 7.13 -9.56
N ALA A 44 -26.20 6.65 -10.70
CA ALA A 44 -27.34 5.73 -10.75
C ALA A 44 -26.93 4.28 -10.37
N GLU A 45 -25.69 3.91 -10.66
CA GLU A 45 -25.10 2.60 -10.33
C GLU A 45 -23.78 2.80 -9.57
N PRO A 46 -23.42 1.89 -8.65
CA PRO A 46 -22.15 1.96 -7.93
C PRO A 46 -20.97 1.77 -8.91
N MET A 47 -19.93 2.58 -8.71
CA MET A 47 -18.71 2.57 -9.49
C MET A 47 -17.67 1.67 -8.83
N LEU A 48 -17.08 0.75 -9.61
CA LEU A 48 -15.97 -0.07 -9.17
C LEU A 48 -14.66 0.72 -9.25
N VAL A 49 -13.66 0.29 -8.48
CA VAL A 49 -12.33 0.92 -8.46
C VAL A 49 -11.66 0.83 -9.83
N ASP A 50 -11.78 -0.30 -10.52
CA ASP A 50 -11.23 -0.46 -11.88
C ASP A 50 -11.89 0.50 -12.88
N GLU A 51 -13.19 0.75 -12.73
CA GLU A 51 -13.93 1.69 -13.59
C GLU A 51 -13.51 3.15 -13.29
N LEU A 52 -13.26 3.48 -12.02
CA LEU A 52 -12.70 4.77 -11.63
C LEU A 52 -11.30 4.95 -12.21
N LEU A 53 -10.42 3.96 -12.08
CA LEU A 53 -9.06 3.99 -12.63
C LEU A 53 -9.05 4.09 -14.16
N ALA A 54 -9.96 3.39 -14.83
CA ALA A 54 -10.09 3.48 -16.28
C ALA A 54 -10.54 4.88 -16.72
N ILE A 55 -11.49 5.50 -16.02
CA ILE A 55 -11.97 6.87 -16.30
C ILE A 55 -10.90 7.92 -15.98
N THR A 56 -10.18 7.79 -14.86
CA THR A 56 -9.12 8.73 -14.48
C THR A 56 -7.92 8.65 -15.41
N LYS A 57 -7.55 7.43 -15.84
CA LYS A 57 -6.51 7.22 -16.86
C LYS A 57 -6.93 7.79 -18.21
N ALA A 58 -8.19 7.61 -18.62
CA ALA A 58 -8.72 8.20 -19.85
C ALA A 58 -8.79 9.74 -19.80
N LEU A 59 -8.97 10.30 -18.61
CA LEU A 59 -8.90 11.73 -18.34
C LEU A 59 -7.47 12.23 -18.11
N GLU A 60 -6.44 11.37 -18.23
CA GLU A 60 -5.03 11.71 -17.94
C GLU A 60 -4.85 12.43 -16.61
N LEU A 61 -5.60 12.02 -15.58
CA LEU A 61 -5.51 12.61 -14.25
C LEU A 61 -4.32 12.00 -13.52
N THR A 62 -3.53 12.85 -12.91
CA THR A 62 -2.38 12.42 -12.09
C THR A 62 -2.87 11.91 -10.72
N PRO A 63 -2.15 10.98 -10.08
CA PRO A 63 -2.51 10.48 -8.76
C PRO A 63 -2.65 11.58 -7.69
N THR A 64 -1.89 12.67 -7.84
CA THR A 64 -1.93 13.87 -7.00
C THR A 64 -3.23 14.67 -7.17
N GLU A 65 -3.75 14.78 -8.40
CA GLU A 65 -5.04 15.45 -8.66
C GLU A 65 -6.22 14.64 -8.10
N LEU A 66 -6.10 13.31 -8.12
CA LEU A 66 -7.11 12.41 -7.55
C LEU A 66 -7.10 12.45 -6.01
N ALA A 67 -5.92 12.56 -5.40
CA ALA A 67 -5.78 12.72 -3.95
C ALA A 67 -6.37 14.05 -3.46
N ALA A 68 -6.15 15.14 -4.20
CA ALA A 68 -6.73 16.46 -3.90
C ALA A 68 -8.27 16.49 -3.96
N ALA A 69 -8.89 15.57 -4.70
CA ALA A 69 -10.35 15.42 -4.70
C ALA A 69 -10.89 14.80 -3.39
N GLY A 70 -10.06 14.03 -2.68
CA GLY A 70 -10.41 13.37 -1.42
C GLY A 70 -10.30 14.26 -0.18
N GLU A 71 -9.50 15.34 -0.23
CA GLU A 71 -9.27 16.26 0.89
C GLU A 71 -10.39 17.30 1.10
N ILE A 72 -11.36 17.39 0.18
CA ILE A 72 -12.44 18.39 0.24
C ILE A 72 -13.44 18.11 1.39
N SER A 73 -13.27 17.03 2.17
CA SER A 73 -14.32 16.52 3.06
C SER A 73 -14.07 16.59 4.57
N ASP A 74 -13.00 17.19 5.11
CA ASP A 74 -12.80 17.25 6.58
C ASP A 74 -12.53 18.66 7.12
N PRO A 75 -13.41 19.23 7.98
CA PRO A 75 -13.10 20.40 8.81
C PRO A 75 -12.44 19.97 10.14
N GLU A 76 -11.20 20.41 10.37
CA GLU A 76 -10.45 20.21 11.63
C GLU A 76 -11.09 20.94 12.85
N PRO A 77 -11.09 20.35 14.06
CA PRO A 77 -11.34 21.07 15.31
C PRO A 77 -10.03 21.47 16.04
N PRO A 78 -10.03 22.55 16.85
CA PRO A 78 -8.80 23.14 17.39
C PRO A 78 -8.39 22.58 18.76
N GLY A 79 -7.10 22.21 18.87
CA GLY A 79 -6.16 22.56 19.94
C GLY A 79 -6.36 22.03 21.37
N LEU A 80 -5.39 21.24 21.86
CA LEU A 80 -4.89 21.32 23.24
C LEU A 80 -3.42 20.87 23.28
N ARG A 81 -2.50 21.75 23.70
CA ARG A 81 -1.06 21.46 23.87
C ARG A 81 -0.80 21.02 25.31
N VAL A 82 -0.14 19.87 25.50
CA VAL A 82 0.44 19.45 26.78
C VAL A 82 1.96 19.41 26.61
N ALA A 83 2.68 20.00 27.57
CA ALA A 83 4.13 20.05 27.61
C ALA A 83 4.70 18.64 27.89
N HIS A 84 5.52 18.14 26.97
CA HIS A 84 6.35 16.95 27.16
C HIS A 84 7.78 17.41 27.40
N GLU A 85 8.44 16.88 28.44
CA GLU A 85 9.88 17.07 28.67
C GLU A 85 10.66 16.66 27.41
N GLU A 86 11.50 17.59 26.92
CA GLU A 86 12.32 17.43 25.74
C GLU A 86 13.48 16.46 26.04
N GLU A 87 13.33 15.19 25.69
CA GLU A 87 14.45 14.47 25.10
C GLU A 87 14.62 15.05 23.70
N GLU A 88 15.82 15.59 23.41
CA GLU A 88 16.12 16.20 22.11
C GLU A 88 15.66 15.28 20.98
N PRO A 89 14.79 15.74 20.06
CA PRO A 89 14.51 14.98 18.86
C PRO A 89 15.84 14.90 18.11
N GLU A 90 16.45 13.72 18.10
CA GLU A 90 17.51 13.41 17.16
C GLU A 90 16.93 13.74 15.78
N GLY A 91 17.39 14.85 15.20
CA GLY A 91 17.01 15.26 13.84
C GLY A 91 17.20 14.07 12.90
N PRO A 92 16.50 14.04 11.75
CA PRO A 92 16.42 12.86 10.88
C PRO A 92 17.81 12.24 10.71
N ARG A 93 18.07 11.14 11.44
CA ARG A 93 19.33 10.42 11.37
C ARG A 93 19.33 9.77 10.00
N VAL A 94 19.95 10.45 9.05
CA VAL A 94 20.24 9.88 7.74
C VAL A 94 21.20 8.74 8.01
N ASP A 95 20.67 7.52 8.04
CA ASP A 95 21.51 6.34 8.09
C ASP A 95 22.41 6.33 6.86
N ALA A 96 23.72 6.41 7.10
CA ALA A 96 24.74 6.45 6.05
C ALA A 96 24.77 5.17 5.21
N TRP A 97 24.23 4.07 5.74
CA TRP A 97 24.10 2.80 5.02
C TRP A 97 22.75 2.64 4.29
N GLY A 98 21.84 3.61 4.40
CA GLY A 98 20.54 3.55 3.75
C GLY A 98 19.56 2.55 4.39
N ASN A 99 19.79 2.06 5.61
CA ASN A 99 18.82 1.19 6.31
C ASN A 99 17.64 1.99 6.88
N GLN A 100 17.16 2.96 6.11
CA GLN A 100 15.88 3.58 6.40
C GLN A 100 14.79 2.50 6.31
N PRO A 101 13.87 2.43 7.28
CA PRO A 101 12.81 1.42 7.29
C PRO A 101 12.09 1.29 5.94
N ARG A 102 11.84 2.43 5.26
CA ARG A 102 11.28 2.45 3.92
C ARG A 102 12.03 1.56 2.92
N GLN A 103 13.34 1.73 2.81
CA GLN A 103 14.17 0.98 1.86
C GLN A 103 14.18 -0.50 2.20
N LEU A 104 14.25 -0.84 3.49
CA LEU A 104 14.21 -2.23 3.94
C LEU A 104 12.89 -2.91 3.57
N PHE A 105 11.76 -2.22 3.73
CA PHE A 105 10.46 -2.75 3.32
C PHE A 105 10.35 -2.89 1.80
N GLU A 106 10.77 -1.88 1.03
CA GLU A 106 10.79 -1.95 -0.44
C GLU A 106 11.61 -3.16 -0.93
N VAL A 107 12.79 -3.40 -0.33
CA VAL A 107 13.62 -4.58 -0.61
C VAL A 107 12.92 -5.88 -0.21
N ALA A 108 12.28 -5.94 0.97
CA ALA A 108 11.57 -7.13 1.44
C ALA A 108 10.46 -7.57 0.46
N PHE A 109 9.65 -6.59 0.04
CA PHE A 109 8.55 -6.81 -0.88
C PHE A 109 9.05 -7.15 -2.29
N ALA A 110 10.12 -6.50 -2.76
CA ALA A 110 10.70 -6.77 -4.07
C ALA A 110 11.37 -8.15 -4.16
N LEU A 111 12.06 -8.59 -3.11
CA LEU A 111 12.71 -9.90 -3.05
C LEU A 111 11.75 -11.04 -2.70
N GLY A 112 10.55 -10.72 -2.23
CA GLY A 112 9.57 -11.73 -1.82
C GLY A 112 10.10 -12.61 -0.69
N CYS A 113 10.82 -12.04 0.28
CA CYS A 113 11.31 -12.79 1.45
C CYS A 113 10.40 -12.59 2.66
N ASP A 114 10.32 -13.60 3.52
CA ASP A 114 9.64 -13.45 4.81
C ASP A 114 10.42 -12.42 5.65
N PHE A 115 9.70 -11.57 6.38
CA PHE A 115 10.36 -10.63 7.28
C PHE A 115 9.49 -10.33 8.49
N PHE A 116 10.13 -9.87 9.56
CA PHE A 116 9.43 -9.29 10.70
C PHE A 116 9.95 -7.90 10.98
N PHE A 117 9.09 -7.09 11.61
CA PHE A 117 9.51 -5.79 12.13
C PHE A 117 8.96 -5.57 13.54
N LEU A 118 9.71 -4.80 14.32
CA LEU A 118 9.36 -4.41 15.69
C LEU A 118 8.90 -2.97 15.71
N LEU A 119 7.72 -2.76 16.26
CA LEU A 119 7.16 -1.44 16.50
C LEU A 119 7.34 -1.02 17.95
N ASP A 120 7.67 0.25 18.16
CA ASP A 120 7.70 0.88 19.47
C ASP A 120 6.28 0.94 20.07
N GLY A 121 6.08 0.24 21.18
CA GLY A 121 4.81 0.22 21.92
C GLY A 121 4.30 1.60 22.35
N ALA A 122 5.21 2.56 22.52
CA ALA A 122 4.87 3.94 22.88
C ALA A 122 4.27 4.75 21.71
N GLN A 123 4.54 4.34 20.46
CA GLN A 123 4.13 5.04 19.24
C GLN A 123 3.02 4.29 18.47
N LEU A 124 2.27 3.42 19.15
CA LEU A 124 1.17 2.66 18.54
C LEU A 124 -0.13 3.47 18.39
N GLU A 125 -0.23 4.64 19.01
CA GLU A 125 -1.39 5.51 18.87
C GLU A 125 -1.53 6.02 17.42
N GLY A 126 -2.75 6.03 16.88
CA GLY A 126 -3.01 6.44 15.49
C GLY A 126 -2.66 5.40 14.42
N THR A 127 -2.07 4.26 14.78
CA THR A 127 -1.68 3.20 13.81
C THR A 127 -2.86 2.39 13.25
N LYS A 128 -4.07 2.62 13.76
CA LYS A 128 -5.29 1.87 13.44
C LYS A 128 -5.20 0.37 13.71
N LEU A 129 -4.27 -0.05 14.57
CA LEU A 129 -4.26 -1.40 15.12
C LEU A 129 -5.52 -1.64 15.99
N PRO A 130 -5.99 -2.88 16.11
CA PRO A 130 -7.08 -3.20 17.02
C PRO A 130 -6.76 -2.78 18.46
N ALA A 131 -7.76 -2.24 19.17
CA ALA A 131 -7.58 -1.76 20.55
C ALA A 131 -7.07 -2.87 21.50
N SER A 132 -7.46 -4.12 21.26
CA SER A 132 -6.96 -5.29 21.98
C SER A 132 -5.46 -5.49 21.84
N VAL A 133 -4.92 -5.31 20.61
CA VAL A 133 -3.49 -5.40 20.32
C VAL A 133 -2.74 -4.24 20.97
N ILE A 134 -3.24 -3.01 20.82
CA ILE A 134 -2.61 -1.83 21.44
C ILE A 134 -2.55 -1.98 22.98
N ALA A 135 -3.62 -2.44 23.61
CA ALA A 135 -3.66 -2.65 25.05
C ALA A 135 -2.67 -3.72 25.53
N GLN A 136 -2.48 -4.79 24.76
CA GLN A 136 -1.57 -5.88 25.09
C GLN A 136 -0.09 -5.47 25.03
N TYR A 137 0.25 -4.57 24.10
CA TYR A 137 1.63 -4.16 23.82
C TYR A 137 1.96 -2.76 24.34
N ARG A 138 1.12 -2.19 25.21
CA ARG A 138 1.39 -0.89 25.83
C ARG A 138 2.68 -0.95 26.66
N GLY A 139 3.70 -0.20 26.23
CA GLY A 139 5.03 -0.20 26.87
C GLY A 139 5.92 -1.41 26.54
N ARG A 140 5.60 -2.19 25.49
CA ARG A 140 6.43 -3.27 24.97
C ARG A 140 6.51 -3.18 23.45
N ASP A 141 7.56 -3.72 22.86
CA ASP A 141 7.67 -3.74 21.41
C ASP A 141 6.66 -4.74 20.80
N LEU A 142 5.97 -4.32 19.76
CA LEU A 142 5.00 -5.14 19.02
C LEU A 142 5.70 -5.77 17.81
N PRO A 143 5.90 -7.11 17.79
CA PRO A 143 6.38 -7.80 16.62
C PRO A 143 5.26 -8.03 15.60
N ILE A 144 5.51 -7.69 14.34
CA ILE A 144 4.64 -8.02 13.21
C ILE A 144 5.45 -8.86 12.21
N LYS A 145 4.94 -10.06 11.88
CA LYS A 145 5.51 -10.93 10.86
C LYS A 145 4.73 -10.77 9.56
N LEU A 146 5.45 -10.62 8.45
CA LEU A 146 4.91 -10.62 7.10
C LEU A 146 5.49 -11.82 6.34
N ASP A 147 4.59 -12.68 5.87
CA ASP A 147 4.96 -13.83 5.07
C ASP A 147 4.97 -13.45 3.58
N ALA A 148 6.03 -13.83 2.88
CA ALA A 148 6.26 -13.63 1.45
C ALA A 148 5.07 -14.07 0.58
N LYS A 149 4.45 -15.21 0.94
CA LYS A 149 3.26 -15.75 0.25
C LYS A 149 2.11 -14.76 0.14
N TYR A 150 2.05 -13.75 1.01
CA TYR A 150 0.98 -12.76 1.04
C TYR A 150 1.39 -11.38 0.55
N HIS A 151 2.66 -11.19 0.14
CA HIS A 151 3.17 -9.89 -0.30
C HIS A 151 2.40 -9.33 -1.50
N ALA A 152 2.01 -10.20 -2.43
CA ALA A 152 1.22 -9.82 -3.60
C ALA A 152 -0.15 -9.21 -3.25
N TYR A 153 -0.68 -9.49 -2.06
CA TYR A 153 -2.00 -8.99 -1.62
C TYR A 153 -1.92 -7.80 -0.67
N ASN A 154 -0.72 -7.45 -0.18
CA ASN A 154 -0.58 -6.42 0.86
C ASN A 154 -0.65 -4.99 0.29
N ASP A 155 -0.29 -4.81 -0.99
CA ASP A 155 -0.20 -3.52 -1.69
C ASP A 155 0.33 -2.39 -0.79
N PRO A 156 1.58 -2.51 -0.31
CA PRO A 156 2.14 -1.57 0.66
C PRO A 156 2.16 -0.15 0.08
N LYS A 157 1.59 0.80 0.81
CA LYS A 157 1.61 2.21 0.42
C LYS A 157 2.67 2.95 1.22
N TYR A 158 3.61 3.53 0.51
CA TYR A 158 4.75 4.24 1.07
C TYR A 158 4.47 5.75 1.03
N ASP A 159 4.37 6.35 2.21
CA ASP A 159 4.36 7.80 2.38
C ASP A 159 5.73 8.28 2.87
N ASP A 160 5.97 9.58 2.86
CA ASP A 160 7.22 10.17 3.35
C ASP A 160 7.45 9.91 4.85
N ALA A 161 6.37 9.82 5.63
CA ALA A 161 6.43 9.65 7.09
C ALA A 161 5.96 8.28 7.60
N SER A 162 5.35 7.44 6.74
CA SER A 162 4.75 6.18 7.17
C SER A 162 4.63 5.13 6.07
N ILE A 163 4.39 3.89 6.48
CA ILE A 163 3.87 2.83 5.61
C ILE A 163 2.46 2.45 5.99
N THR A 164 1.61 2.23 5.01
CA THR A 164 0.28 1.66 5.22
C THR A 164 0.26 0.22 4.71
N LEU A 165 -0.20 -0.69 5.57
CA LEU A 165 -0.26 -2.13 5.31
C LEU A 165 -1.64 -2.68 5.64
N SER A 166 -2.05 -3.70 4.90
CA SER A 166 -3.27 -4.45 5.20
C SER A 166 -2.91 -5.70 5.98
N LEU A 167 -3.29 -5.73 7.25
CA LEU A 167 -2.95 -6.81 8.19
C LEU A 167 -4.21 -7.51 8.67
N SER A 168 -4.15 -8.84 8.72
CA SER A 168 -5.23 -9.66 9.30
C SER A 168 -4.93 -9.96 10.75
N PHE A 169 -5.82 -9.54 11.64
CA PHE A 169 -5.86 -9.97 13.04
C PHE A 169 -7.08 -10.87 13.22
N ASP A 170 -8.11 -10.40 13.92
CA ASP A 170 -9.47 -10.96 13.97
C ASP A 170 -10.31 -10.57 12.74
N ALA A 171 -10.02 -9.42 12.16
CA ALA A 171 -10.51 -8.94 10.87
C ALA A 171 -9.37 -8.35 10.04
N LEU A 172 -9.66 -7.90 8.83
CA LEU A 172 -8.70 -7.18 8.00
C LEU A 172 -8.66 -5.70 8.41
N TYR A 173 -7.48 -5.22 8.78
CA TYR A 173 -7.23 -3.84 9.19
C TYR A 173 -6.24 -3.18 8.23
N THR A 174 -6.53 -1.93 7.86
CA THR A 174 -5.57 -1.07 7.18
C THR A 174 -4.82 -0.26 8.24
N CYS A 175 -3.63 -0.72 8.57
CA CYS A 175 -2.79 -0.14 9.61
C CYS A 175 -1.77 0.81 9.00
N ARG A 176 -1.51 1.92 9.68
CA ARG A 176 -0.53 2.94 9.27
C ARG A 176 0.59 2.99 10.30
N PHE A 177 1.81 2.70 9.89
CA PHE A 177 2.97 2.68 10.78
C PHE A 177 3.91 3.83 10.42
N PRO A 178 4.12 4.80 11.33
CA PRO A 178 5.11 5.84 11.08
C PRO A 178 6.51 5.22 11.05
N TRP A 179 7.37 5.72 10.17
CA TRP A 179 8.73 5.20 10.03
C TRP A 179 9.52 5.29 11.33
N SER A 180 9.24 6.31 12.15
CA SER A 180 9.84 6.51 13.49
C SER A 180 9.45 5.45 14.52
N ALA A 181 8.32 4.75 14.33
CA ALA A 181 7.89 3.69 15.24
C ALA A 181 8.58 2.35 14.93
N ILE A 182 9.19 2.18 13.77
CA ILE A 182 9.83 0.91 13.39
C ILE A 182 11.25 0.89 13.96
N LYS A 183 11.46 0.12 15.02
CA LYS A 183 12.76 -0.02 15.70
C LYS A 183 13.70 -0.96 14.96
N GLN A 184 13.15 -2.04 14.39
CA GLN A 184 13.95 -3.10 13.79
C GLN A 184 13.19 -3.79 12.67
N VAL A 185 13.91 -4.19 11.62
CA VAL A 185 13.43 -5.07 10.54
C VAL A 185 14.41 -6.23 10.44
N ILE A 186 13.89 -7.46 10.38
CA ILE A 186 14.71 -8.67 10.23
C ILE A 186 14.15 -9.51 9.10
N PHE A 187 15.04 -9.93 8.20
CA PHE A 187 14.73 -10.75 7.05
C PHE A 187 14.97 -12.23 7.36
N PHE A 188 14.08 -13.08 6.85
CA PHE A 188 14.25 -14.52 6.81
C PHE A 188 14.37 -14.93 5.33
N PRO A 189 15.60 -15.05 4.80
CA PRO A 189 15.78 -15.53 3.43
C PRO A 189 15.23 -16.96 3.34
N VAL A 190 14.42 -17.21 2.30
CA VAL A 190 13.96 -18.57 1.99
C VAL A 190 15.19 -19.38 1.59
N ALA A 191 15.45 -20.49 2.28
CA ALA A 191 16.53 -21.39 1.90
C ALA A 191 16.27 -21.86 0.45
N PRO A 192 17.29 -21.89 -0.43
CA PRO A 192 17.10 -22.42 -1.78
C PRO A 192 16.53 -23.83 -1.67
N GLU A 193 15.53 -24.13 -2.51
CA GLU A 193 15.04 -25.50 -2.64
C GLU A 193 16.25 -26.38 -2.99
N PRO A 194 16.44 -27.52 -2.31
CA PRO A 194 17.52 -28.42 -2.66
C PRO A 194 17.33 -28.80 -4.13
N ASP A 195 18.38 -28.64 -4.95
CA ASP A 195 18.37 -29.08 -6.34
C ASP A 195 17.83 -30.51 -6.37
N GLU A 196 16.69 -30.72 -7.04
CA GLU A 196 16.23 -32.06 -7.32
C GLU A 196 17.36 -32.75 -8.08
N PRO A 197 17.82 -33.93 -7.64
CA PRO A 197 18.91 -34.61 -8.32
C PRO A 197 18.51 -34.81 -9.77
N ASP A 198 19.28 -34.23 -10.70
CA ASP A 198 19.10 -34.44 -12.13
C ASP A 198 18.89 -35.94 -12.37
N GLU A 199 17.71 -36.31 -12.91
CA GLU A 199 17.52 -37.68 -13.37
C GLU A 199 18.67 -37.97 -14.34
N PRO A 200 19.46 -39.04 -14.12
CA PRO A 200 20.62 -39.30 -14.94
C PRO A 200 20.19 -39.42 -16.40
N ASP A 201 20.68 -38.51 -17.23
CA ASP A 201 20.52 -38.57 -18.69
C ASP A 201 20.74 -40.00 -19.16
N ALA A 202 19.72 -40.57 -19.82
CA ALA A 202 19.80 -41.91 -20.37
C ALA A 202 21.08 -42.04 -21.20
N PRO A 203 21.86 -43.12 -21.05
CA PRO A 203 23.20 -43.20 -21.61
C PRO A 203 23.15 -43.12 -23.14
N GLY A 204 23.44 -41.93 -23.67
CA GLY A 204 23.72 -41.72 -25.08
C GLY A 204 24.97 -42.50 -25.49
N PRO A 205 25.09 -42.92 -26.76
CA PRO A 205 26.20 -43.75 -27.22
C PRO A 205 27.53 -43.01 -27.07
N GLN A 206 28.40 -43.52 -26.18
CA GLN A 206 29.76 -42.99 -26.00
C GLN A 206 30.71 -43.66 -26.99
N LEU A 207 31.26 -42.87 -27.92
CA LEU A 207 32.38 -43.28 -28.78
C LEU A 207 33.64 -43.44 -27.94
N ARG A 208 34.12 -44.69 -27.81
CA ARG A 208 35.43 -44.99 -27.22
C ARG A 208 36.47 -45.06 -28.34
N LEU A 209 37.49 -44.21 -28.26
CA LEU A 209 38.71 -44.38 -29.05
C LEU A 209 39.49 -45.55 -28.46
N VAL A 210 39.64 -46.60 -29.26
CA VAL A 210 40.52 -47.73 -28.98
C VAL A 210 41.93 -47.32 -29.40
N THR A 211 42.88 -47.36 -28.46
CA THR A 211 44.31 -47.15 -28.71
C THR A 211 44.91 -48.25 -29.58
#